data_AF-A0A9C9YY63-F1
#
_entry.id   AF-A0A9C9YY63-F1
#
_cell.length_a   1.000
_cell.length_b   1.000
_cell.length_c   1.000
_cell.angle_alpha   90.00
_cell.angle_beta   90.00
_cell.angle_gamma   90.00
#
_symmetry.space_group_name_H-M   'P 1'
#
loop_
_entity.id
_entity.type
_entity.pdbx_description
1 polymer ?
#
loop_
_entity_poly.entity_id
_entity_poly.type
_entity_poly.pdbx_seq_one_letter_code
_entity_poly.pdbx_strand_id
1 'polypeptide(L)' 'MQNYYFALSVLILAAMLFFPVSKLIWVFAVRRMQARIGRDLNPMELEGQKARARFLAVFVTLAFSWLFNNSLLGGAGG' A
#
# COMPACT_ATOMS: atom_id res chain seq x y z
N MET A 1 -18.86 10.03 19.66
CA MET A 1 -19.25 9.28 18.43
C MET A 1 -18.39 9.63 17.21
N GLN A 2 -17.88 10.85 17.06
CA GLN A 2 -17.12 11.28 15.88
C GLN A 2 -15.81 10.50 15.62
N ASN A 3 -15.08 10.10 16.67
CA ASN A 3 -13.85 9.31 16.54
C ASN A 3 -14.07 7.90 15.96
N TYR A 4 -15.25 7.30 16.17
CA TYR A 4 -15.54 5.96 15.63
C TYR A 4 -15.73 5.99 14.12
N TYR A 5 -16.44 6.99 13.60
CA TYR A 5 -16.61 7.18 12.16
C TYR A 5 -15.27 7.45 11.47
N PHE A 6 -14.41 8.29 12.08
CA PHE A 6 -13.06 8.53 11.60
C PHE A 6 -12.25 7.23 11.49
N ALA A 7 -12.20 6.43 12.56
CA ALA A 7 -11.44 5.18 12.58
C ALA A 7 -11.99 4.16 11.57
N LEU A 8 -13.31 4.07 11.43
CA LEU A 8 -13.97 3.19 10.47
C LEU A 8 -13.65 3.60 9.02
N SER A 9 -13.75 4.89 8.70
CA SER A 9 -13.40 5.40 7.37
C SER A 9 -11.93 5.14 7.03
N VAL A 10 -11.01 5.32 7.99
CA VAL A 10 -9.58 5.02 7.82
C VAL A 10 -9.35 3.55 7.51
N LEU A 11 -10.00 2.65 8.24
CA LEU A 11 -9.88 1.21 8.05
C LEU A 11 -10.44 0.75 6.70
N ILE A 12 -11.62 1.26 6.31
CA ILE A 12 -12.25 0.93 5.02
C ILE A 12 -11.35 1.40 3.88
N LEU A 13 -10.88 2.65 3.94
CA LEU A 13 -10.01 3.21 2.90
C LEU A 13 -8.69 2.43 2.81
N ALA A 14 -8.08 2.10 3.96
CA ALA A 14 -6.84 1.33 4.02
C ALA A 14 -7.01 -0.08 3.44
N ALA A 15 -8.12 -0.75 3.73
CA ALA A 15 -8.45 -2.06 3.17
C ALA A 15 -8.63 -1.98 1.64
N MET A 16 -9.31 -0.94 1.15
CA MET A 16 -9.55 -0.73 -0.28
C MET A 16 -8.26 -0.41 -1.04
N LEU A 17 -7.36 0.36 -0.43
CA LEU A 17 -6.05 0.73 -0.97
C LEU A 17 -5.03 -0.42 -0.88
N PHE A 18 -5.20 -1.36 0.06
CA PHE A 18 -4.21 -2.41 0.30
C PHE A 18 -3.95 -3.26 -0.93
N PHE A 19 -5.01 -3.64 -1.64
CA PHE A 19 -4.90 -4.46 -2.85
C PHE A 19 -4.15 -3.76 -3.99
N PRO A 20 -4.56 -2.55 -4.47
CA PRO A 20 -3.85 -1.88 -5.54
C PRO A 20 -2.43 -1.48 -5.13
N VAL A 21 -2.20 -1.04 -3.89
CA VAL A 21 -0.86 -0.66 -3.41
C VAL A 21 0.06 -1.88 -3.35
N SER A 22 -0.39 -3.02 -2.82
CA SER A 22 0.39 -4.26 -2.82
C SER A 22 0.74 -4.72 -4.22
N LYS A 23 -0.20 -4.64 -5.17
CA LYS A 23 0.04 -4.99 -6.56
C LYS A 23 1.06 -4.06 -7.22
N LEU A 24 0.97 -2.75 -7.00
CA LEU A 24 1.95 -1.78 -7.51
C LEU A 24 3.35 -2.07 -6.99
N ILE A 25 3.50 -2.16 -5.67
CA ILE A 25 4.81 -2.43 -5.03
C ILE A 25 5.40 -3.73 -5.58
N TRP A 26 4.58 -4.78 -5.74
CA TRP A 26 5.02 -6.05 -6.30
C TRP A 26 5.50 -5.93 -7.76
N VAL A 27 4.72 -5.26 -8.64
CA VAL A 27 5.11 -5.07 -10.05
C VAL A 27 6.42 -4.28 -10.14
N PHE A 28 6.56 -3.19 -9.37
CA PHE A 28 7.79 -2.39 -9.37
C PHE A 28 8.99 -3.20 -8.85
N ALA A 29 8.82 -3.97 -7.77
CA ALA A 29 9.87 -4.82 -7.22
C ALA A 29 10.32 -5.89 -8.22
N VAL A 30 9.36 -6.59 -8.86
CA VAL A 30 9.61 -7.61 -9.88
C VAL A 30 10.34 -7.01 -11.08
N ARG A 31 9.82 -5.92 -11.66
CA ARG A 31 10.44 -5.28 -12.83
C ARG A 31 11.85 -4.77 -12.54
N ARG A 32 12.06 -4.13 -11.38
CA ARG A 32 13.37 -3.66 -10.95
C ARG A 32 14.36 -4.82 -10.81
N MET A 33 13.90 -5.95 -10.31
CA MET A 33 14.76 -7.13 -10.10
C MET A 33 15.07 -7.84 -11.42
N GLN A 34 14.07 -8.03 -12.30
CA GLN A 34 14.28 -8.55 -13.65
C GLN A 34 15.25 -7.69 -14.45
N ALA A 35 15.11 -6.35 -14.39
CA ALA A 35 16.03 -5.42 -15.05
C ALA A 35 17.47 -5.51 -14.52
N ARG A 36 17.65 -5.88 -13.24
CA ARG A 36 18.98 -6.04 -12.63
C ARG A 36 19.64 -7.38 -12.94
N ILE A 37 18.87 -8.46 -13.01
CA ILE A 37 19.39 -9.82 -13.19
C ILE A 37 19.43 -10.21 -14.68
N GLY A 38 18.65 -9.53 -15.52
CA GLY A 38 18.58 -9.79 -16.97
C GLY A 38 17.84 -11.07 -17.34
N ARG A 39 17.06 -11.65 -16.40
CA ARG A 39 16.21 -12.82 -16.62
C ARG A 39 14.88 -12.70 -15.87
N ASP A 40 13.93 -13.56 -16.23
CA ASP A 40 12.70 -13.72 -15.48
C ASP A 40 12.92 -14.37 -14.11
N LEU A 41 12.06 -13.98 -13.16
CA LEU A 41 12.06 -14.53 -11.81
C LEU A 41 11.35 -15.88 -11.80
N ASN A 42 11.91 -16.83 -11.05
CA ASN A 42 11.28 -18.12 -10.79
C ASN A 42 10.04 -17.91 -9.90
N PRO A 43 8.95 -18.70 -10.02
CA PRO A 43 7.81 -18.69 -9.10
C PRO A 43 8.16 -18.57 -7.60
N MET A 44 9.21 -19.23 -7.11
CA MET A 44 9.63 -19.09 -5.70
C MET A 44 10.13 -17.67 -5.37
N GLU A 45 10.86 -17.03 -6.28
CA GLU A 45 11.35 -15.65 -6.12
C GLU A 45 10.18 -14.65 -6.18
N LEU A 46 9.22 -14.91 -7.06
CA LEU A 46 7.97 -14.13 -7.22
C LEU A 46 7.10 -14.13 -5.96
N GLU A 47 6.94 -15.29 -5.33
CA GLU A 47 6.20 -15.40 -4.06
C GLU A 47 6.90 -14.66 -2.92
N GLY A 48 8.22 -14.77 -2.83
CA GLY A 48 9.02 -14.01 -1.87
C GLY A 48 8.86 -12.48 -2.05
N GLN A 49 8.84 -12.01 -3.30
CA GLN A 49 8.59 -10.59 -3.60
C GLN A 49 7.15 -10.17 -3.29
N LYS A 50 6.17 -11.06 -3.51
CA LYS A 50 4.76 -10.79 -3.20
C LYS A 50 4.53 -10.63 -1.70
N ALA A 51 5.14 -11.46 -0.87
CA ALA A 51 5.08 -11.33 0.60
C ALA A 51 5.70 -10.01 1.07
N ARG A 52 6.87 -9.64 0.54
CA ARG A 52 7.53 -8.35 0.85
C ARG A 52 6.69 -7.15 0.42
N ALA A 53 6.08 -7.22 -0.78
CA ALA A 53 5.23 -6.16 -1.28
C ALA A 53 3.96 -5.98 -0.44
N ARG A 54 3.35 -7.07 0.04
CA ARG A 54 2.22 -7.02 0.98
C ARG A 54 2.62 -6.37 2.31
N PHE A 55 3.77 -6.76 2.86
CA PHE A 55 4.28 -6.17 4.10
C PHE A 55 4.49 -4.66 3.97
N LEU A 56 5.15 -4.21 2.88
CA LEU A 56 5.33 -2.78 2.60
C LEU A 56 4.00 -2.05 2.36
N ALA A 57 3.04 -2.70 1.69
CA ALA A 57 1.73 -2.11 1.42
C ALA A 57 0.98 -1.76 2.71
N VAL A 58 1.11 -2.55 3.78
CA VAL A 58 0.49 -2.22 5.09
C VAL A 58 0.96 -0.85 5.58
N PHE A 59 2.27 -0.59 5.58
CA PHE A 59 2.80 0.70 6.05
C PHE A 59 2.37 1.84 5.14
N VAL A 60 2.40 1.64 3.83
CA VAL A 60 2.01 2.66 2.85
C VAL A 60 0.53 3.00 2.98
N THR A 61 -0.37 2.02 3.09
CA THR A 61 -1.80 2.30 3.22
C THR A 61 -2.17 2.93 4.54
N LEU A 62 -1.53 2.53 5.65
CA LEU A 62 -1.73 3.18 6.95
C LEU A 62 -1.27 4.64 6.91
N ALA A 63 -0.06 4.90 6.39
CA ALA A 63 0.46 6.25 6.25
C ALA A 63 -0.42 7.10 5.33
N PHE A 64 -0.85 6.55 4.20
CA PHE A 64 -1.71 7.27 3.25
C PHE A 64 -3.09 7.56 3.82
N SER A 65 -3.71 6.60 4.52
CA SER A 65 -5.02 6.79 5.14
C SER A 65 -4.96 7.84 6.26
N TRP A 66 -3.88 7.84 7.06
CA TRP A 66 -3.64 8.86 8.07
C TRP A 66 -3.41 10.25 7.45
N LEU A 67 -2.54 10.36 6.44
CA LEU A 67 -2.29 11.60 5.71
C LEU A 67 -3.55 12.12 5.02
N PHE A 68 -4.30 11.26 4.35
CA PHE A 68 -5.53 11.63 3.67
C PHE A 68 -6.55 12.18 4.65
N ASN A 69 -6.71 11.53 5.81
CA ASN A 69 -7.64 12.00 6.83
C ASN A 69 -7.18 13.34 7.44
N ASN A 70 -5.88 13.50 7.73
CA ASN A 70 -5.32 14.76 8.21
C ASN A 70 -5.43 15.89 7.16
N SER A 71 -5.20 15.60 5.88
CA SER A 71 -5.34 16.57 4.79
C SER A 71 -6.81 16.90 4.48
N LEU A 72 -7.74 15.95 4.62
CA LEU A 72 -9.17 16.25 4.48
C LEU A 72 -9.71 17.09 5.64
N LEU A 73 -9.31 16.80 6.87
CA LEU A 73 -9.74 17.55 8.06
C LEU A 73 -8.98 18.87 8.26
N GLY A 74 -7.73 18.95 7.83
CA GLY A 74 -6.94 20.18 7.84
C GLY A 74 -7.20 21.08 6.64
N GLY A 75 -7.63 20.52 5.50
CA GLY A 75 -7.89 21.26 4.26
C GLY A 75 -9.33 21.76 4.08
N ALA A 76 -10.29 21.26 4.86
CA ALA A 76 -11.66 21.79 4.86
C ALA A 76 -11.84 23.07 5.69
N GLY A 77 -10.76 23.62 6.27
CA GLY A 77 -10.77 24.83 7.09
C GLY A 77 -9.72 25.88 6.68
N GLY A 78 -9.19 25.81 5.46
CA GLY A 78 -8.27 26.81 4.88
C GLY A 78 -8.95 27.64 3.80
#